data_AF-A0A6G2KDN8-F1
#
_entry.id   AF-A0A6G2KDN8-F1
#
_cell.length_a   1.000
_cell.length_b   1.000
_cell.length_c   1.000
_cell.angle_alpha   90.00
_cell.angle_beta   90.00
_cell.angle_gamma   90.00
#
_symmetry.space_group_name_H-M   'P 1'
#
loop_
_entity.id
_entity.type
_entity.pdbx_description
1 polymer ?
#
loop_
_entity_poly.entity_id
_entity_poly.type
_entity_poly.pdbx_seq_one_letter_code
_entity_poly.pdbx_strand_id
1 'polypeptide(L)'
;MESILLLLQGIFLQDDGGFLGFLGGDRGALGSDDPVIAGLIAAAFAVSGFGILLNLLNSAIRKKMIDQVKWRRIMKETRAFNKERMAAFRSKDQERINQLNKKSAYMNKLSMEMMQMNLRPMMITFIPLILIFYFVLPYLFSYTVAISPVSLNVIPGDFFQLTCTAEQAADPDHVCEAENAIFLWAWYFLSSIAFSGIIMKITKTTMELN
;
A
#
# COMPACT_ATOMS: atom_id res chain seq x y z
N MET A 1 28.27 -0.95 27.25
CA MET A 1 27.76 0.30 26.62
C MET A 1 28.59 0.67 25.38
N GLU A 2 29.88 0.32 25.34
CA GLU A 2 30.77 0.53 24.18
C GLU A 2 30.44 -0.35 22.96
N SER A 3 29.93 -1.57 23.15
CA SER A 3 29.61 -2.48 22.03
C SER A 3 28.43 -2.03 21.15
N ILE A 4 27.50 -1.25 21.72
CA ILE A 4 26.35 -0.69 21.00
C ILE A 4 26.77 0.59 20.24
N LEU A 5 27.69 1.37 20.79
CA LEU A 5 28.29 2.52 20.12
C LEU A 5 29.18 2.12 18.95
N LEU A 6 29.90 1.00 19.04
CA LEU A 6 30.66 0.43 17.91
C LEU A 6 29.76 -0.08 16.78
N LEU A 7 28.60 -0.67 17.13
CA LEU A 7 27.58 -1.09 16.16
C LEU A 7 26.92 0.11 15.47
N LEU A 8 26.65 1.18 16.23
CA LEU A 8 26.13 2.44 15.67
C LEU A 8 27.18 3.14 14.80
N GLN A 9 28.46 3.17 15.19
CA GLN A 9 29.53 3.73 14.37
C GLN A 9 29.76 2.95 13.07
N GLY A 10 29.69 1.61 13.10
CA GLY A 10 29.77 0.78 11.89
C GLY A 10 28.59 0.97 10.92
N ILE A 11 27.46 1.50 11.40
CA ILE A 11 26.27 1.81 10.59
C ILE A 11 26.27 3.27 10.12
N PHE A 12 26.86 4.20 10.88
CA PHE A 12 26.74 5.65 10.67
C PHE A 12 28.00 6.39 10.17
N LEU A 13 29.21 5.87 10.38
CA LEU A 13 30.47 6.65 10.20
C LEU A 13 31.59 5.83 9.52
N GLN A 14 31.27 5.15 8.42
CA GLN A 14 32.29 4.72 7.47
C GLN A 14 32.03 5.43 6.13
N ASP A 15 32.63 6.63 6.04
CA ASP A 15 32.86 7.37 4.80
C ASP A 15 33.33 6.39 3.71
N ASP A 16 32.62 6.34 2.59
CA ASP A 16 33.04 5.67 1.34
C ASP A 16 32.67 4.18 1.14
N GLY A 17 31.79 3.56 1.93
CA GLY A 17 31.34 2.20 1.58
C GLY A 17 30.17 1.56 2.32
N GLY A 18 29.53 2.28 3.25
CA GLY A 18 28.43 1.74 4.03
C GLY A 18 27.08 1.66 3.28
N PHE A 19 26.15 0.85 3.81
CA PHE A 19 24.79 0.61 3.33
C PHE A 19 23.99 1.90 2.98
N LEU A 20 24.28 3.02 3.65
CA LEU A 20 23.66 4.33 3.43
C LEU A 20 24.37 5.21 2.37
N GLY A 21 25.64 4.93 2.04
CA GLY A 21 26.37 5.62 0.97
C GLY A 21 25.80 5.31 -0.43
N PHE A 22 25.11 4.18 -0.58
CA PHE A 22 24.36 3.82 -1.79
C PHE A 22 23.16 4.74 -2.07
N LEU A 23 22.66 5.47 -1.06
CA LEU A 23 21.42 6.24 -1.17
C LEU A 23 21.61 7.77 -1.17
N GLY A 24 22.81 8.31 -0.92
CA GLY A 24 22.93 9.73 -0.57
C GLY A 24 24.23 10.47 -0.89
N GLY A 25 25.19 9.93 -1.63
CA GLY A 25 26.49 10.58 -1.83
C GLY A 25 26.95 10.59 -3.28
N ASP A 26 27.67 11.65 -3.63
CA ASP A 26 28.02 12.11 -4.97
C ASP A 26 28.57 11.10 -5.97
N ARG A 27 28.39 11.46 -7.23
CA ARG A 27 28.88 10.77 -8.42
C ARG A 27 30.40 10.60 -8.36
N GLY A 28 30.82 9.36 -8.15
CA GLY A 28 32.12 8.87 -8.58
C GLY A 28 33.15 8.77 -7.47
N ALA A 29 33.47 7.53 -7.11
CA ALA A 29 34.84 7.03 -7.00
C ALA A 29 34.83 5.66 -6.32
N LEU A 30 34.72 4.56 -7.09
CA LEU A 30 35.26 3.27 -6.67
C LEU A 30 35.89 2.59 -7.90
N GLY A 31 37.18 2.87 -8.07
CA GLY A 31 38.00 2.43 -9.19
C GLY A 31 38.58 1.02 -9.01
N SER A 32 38.36 0.17 -10.01
CA SER A 32 39.47 -0.42 -10.77
C SER A 32 39.06 -0.47 -12.26
N ASP A 33 39.83 0.29 -13.03
CA ASP A 33 40.10 0.40 -14.47
C ASP A 33 38.97 0.44 -15.53
N ASP A 34 37.70 0.24 -15.19
CA ASP A 34 36.55 0.89 -15.86
C ASP A 34 35.30 0.84 -14.93
N PRO A 35 35.16 1.83 -14.02
CA PRO A 35 34.44 1.71 -12.75
C PRO A 35 32.91 1.72 -12.85
N VAL A 36 32.34 2.12 -13.99
CA VAL A 36 30.88 2.21 -14.14
C VAL A 36 30.27 0.83 -14.31
N ILE A 37 30.89 -0.07 -15.09
CA ILE A 37 30.27 -1.32 -15.53
C ILE A 37 30.38 -2.42 -14.46
N ALA A 38 31.53 -2.56 -13.81
CA ALA A 38 31.71 -3.52 -12.71
C ALA A 38 30.86 -3.16 -11.48
N GLY A 39 30.79 -1.87 -11.14
CA GLY A 39 29.93 -1.34 -10.09
C GLY A 39 28.45 -1.52 -10.42
N LEU A 40 28.04 -1.30 -11.68
CA LEU A 40 26.67 -1.53 -12.13
C LEU A 40 26.26 -3.00 -12.01
N ILE A 41 27.13 -3.93 -12.42
CA ILE A 41 26.80 -5.36 -12.42
C ILE A 41 26.71 -5.86 -10.97
N ALA A 42 27.68 -5.52 -10.10
CA ALA A 42 27.64 -5.90 -8.70
C ALA A 42 26.43 -5.28 -7.97
N ALA A 43 26.15 -3.99 -8.20
CA ALA A 43 24.97 -3.31 -7.66
C ALA A 43 23.66 -3.92 -8.19
N ALA A 44 23.58 -4.26 -9.49
CA ALA A 44 22.42 -4.90 -10.06
C ALA A 44 22.13 -6.26 -9.42
N PHE A 45 23.15 -7.10 -9.21
CA PHE A 45 22.98 -8.37 -8.51
C PHE A 45 22.63 -8.20 -7.03
N ALA A 46 23.25 -7.23 -6.33
CA ALA A 46 22.94 -6.94 -4.93
C ALA A 46 21.50 -6.45 -4.76
N VAL A 47 21.06 -5.48 -5.58
CA VAL A 47 19.69 -4.94 -5.56
C VAL A 47 18.67 -6.00 -5.97
N SER A 48 18.97 -6.82 -6.98
CA SER A 48 18.10 -7.92 -7.40
C SER A 48 17.98 -8.98 -6.31
N GLY A 49 19.10 -9.38 -5.69
CA GLY A 49 19.12 -10.35 -4.60
C GLY A 49 18.36 -9.85 -3.36
N PHE A 50 18.55 -8.58 -3.00
CA PHE A 50 17.80 -7.94 -1.92
C PHE A 50 16.31 -7.84 -2.24
N GLY A 51 15.95 -7.49 -3.49
CA GLY A 51 14.56 -7.47 -3.96
C GLY A 51 13.90 -8.84 -3.90
N ILE A 52 14.60 -9.90 -4.29
CA ILE A 52 14.12 -11.28 -4.19
C ILE A 52 13.93 -11.68 -2.72
N LEU A 53 14.89 -11.35 -1.86
CA LEU A 53 14.83 -11.64 -0.42
C LEU A 53 13.65 -10.92 0.25
N LEU A 54 13.45 -9.63 -0.04
CA LEU A 54 12.32 -8.86 0.47
C LEU A 54 10.97 -9.40 -0.01
N ASN A 55 10.88 -9.82 -1.28
CA ASN A 55 9.67 -10.45 -1.81
C ASN A 55 9.40 -11.81 -1.16
N LEU A 56 10.43 -12.62 -0.92
CA LEU A 56 10.30 -13.89 -0.20
C LEU A 56 9.84 -13.69 1.25
N LEU A 57 10.40 -12.70 1.95
CA LEU A 57 9.99 -12.34 3.30
C LEU A 57 8.53 -11.84 3.32
N ASN A 58 8.15 -10.96 2.41
CA ASN A 58 6.75 -10.49 2.28
C ASN A 58 5.77 -11.63 1.98
N SER A 59 6.16 -12.57 1.11
CA SER A 59 5.36 -13.76 0.78
C SER A 59 5.24 -14.71 1.96
N ALA A 60 6.33 -14.93 2.69
CA ALA A 60 6.35 -15.78 3.89
C ALA A 60 5.51 -15.20 5.02
N ILE A 61 5.57 -13.88 5.25
CA ILE A 61 4.74 -13.17 6.23
C ILE A 61 3.26 -13.35 5.88
N ARG A 62 2.87 -13.14 4.61
CA ARG A 62 1.49 -13.34 4.15
C ARG A 62 1.02 -14.78 4.32
N LYS A 63 1.86 -15.77 4.00
CA LYS A 63 1.52 -17.18 4.14
C LYS A 63 1.35 -17.60 5.60
N LYS A 64 2.22 -17.11 6.50
CA LYS A 64 2.17 -17.40 7.94
C LYS A 64 0.99 -16.73 8.64
N MET A 65 0.56 -15.56 8.17
CA MET A 65 -0.53 -14.81 8.78
C MET A 65 -1.93 -15.27 8.37
N ILE A 66 -2.08 -16.00 7.25
CA ILE A 66 -3.37 -16.43 6.74
C ILE A 66 -3.55 -17.93 7.01
N ASP A 67 -4.56 -18.30 7.80
CA ASP A 67 -5.01 -19.69 7.91
C ASP A 67 -5.90 -20.05 6.70
N GLN A 68 -5.33 -20.74 5.71
CA GLN A 68 -6.06 -21.10 4.50
C GLN A 68 -7.17 -22.14 4.74
N VAL A 69 -7.12 -22.90 5.84
CA VAL A 69 -8.16 -23.90 6.16
C VAL A 69 -9.36 -23.20 6.78
N LYS A 70 -9.12 -22.34 7.78
CA LYS A 70 -10.18 -21.53 8.41
C LYS A 70 -10.84 -20.60 7.38
N TRP A 71 -10.06 -19.96 6.52
CA TRP A 71 -10.60 -19.09 5.46
C TRP A 71 -11.49 -19.85 4.47
N ARG A 72 -11.07 -21.02 3.99
CA ARG A 72 -11.87 -21.84 3.06
C ARG A 72 -13.18 -22.31 3.70
N ARG A 73 -13.15 -22.69 4.98
CA ARG A 73 -14.35 -23.08 5.73
C ARG A 73 -15.34 -21.93 5.84
N ILE A 74 -14.87 -20.76 6.30
CA ILE A 74 -15.71 -19.56 6.45
C ILE A 74 -16.29 -19.13 5.10
N MET A 75 -15.50 -19.16 4.03
CA MET A 75 -15.98 -18.84 2.69
C MET A 75 -17.13 -19.74 2.26
N LYS A 76 -17.00 -21.05 2.46
CA LYS A 76 -18.04 -22.02 2.10
C LYS A 76 -19.33 -21.77 2.89
N GLU A 77 -19.21 -21.51 4.19
CA GLU A 77 -20.35 -21.25 5.08
C GLU A 77 -21.06 -19.92 4.74
N THR A 78 -20.30 -18.84 4.54
CA THR A 78 -20.84 -17.54 4.10
C THR A 78 -21.50 -17.61 2.73
N ARG A 79 -20.95 -18.36 1.77
CA ARG A 79 -21.57 -18.56 0.46
C ARG A 79 -22.88 -19.36 0.55
N ALA A 80 -22.91 -20.43 1.34
CA ALA A 80 -24.14 -21.21 1.54
C ALA A 80 -25.24 -20.34 2.17
N PHE A 81 -24.91 -19.57 3.21
CA PHE A 81 -25.83 -18.63 3.84
C PHE A 81 -26.33 -17.55 2.88
N ASN A 82 -25.45 -16.93 2.08
CA ASN A 82 -25.84 -15.92 1.11
C ASN A 82 -26.74 -16.51 0.01
N LYS A 83 -26.50 -17.75 -0.42
CA LYS A 83 -27.35 -18.46 -1.40
C LYS A 83 -28.74 -18.74 -0.83
N GLU A 84 -28.82 -19.26 0.41
CA GLU A 84 -30.10 -19.51 1.09
C GLU A 84 -30.87 -18.22 1.33
N ARG A 85 -30.19 -17.15 1.76
CA ARG A 85 -30.77 -15.82 1.96
C ARG A 85 -31.30 -15.24 0.65
N MET A 86 -30.55 -15.34 -0.44
CA MET A 86 -30.98 -14.88 -1.75
C MET A 86 -32.18 -15.68 -2.28
N ALA A 87 -32.20 -17.01 -2.08
CA ALA A 87 -33.31 -17.86 -2.46
C ALA A 87 -34.58 -17.52 -1.66
N ALA A 88 -34.47 -17.32 -0.34
CA ALA A 88 -35.58 -16.94 0.54
C ALA A 88 -36.16 -15.56 0.19
N PHE A 89 -35.31 -14.59 -0.18
CA PHE A 89 -35.78 -13.29 -0.67
C PHE A 89 -36.46 -13.38 -2.03
N ARG A 90 -35.97 -14.23 -2.95
CA ARG A 90 -36.61 -14.45 -4.26
C ARG A 90 -37.95 -15.16 -4.12
N SER A 91 -38.08 -16.10 -3.18
CA SER A 91 -39.33 -16.83 -2.92
C SER A 91 -40.31 -16.07 -2.01
N LYS A 92 -39.94 -14.88 -1.51
CA LYS A 92 -40.74 -14.05 -0.58
C LYS A 92 -41.21 -14.79 0.68
N ASP A 93 -40.45 -15.79 1.11
CA ASP A 93 -40.77 -16.60 2.29
C ASP A 93 -40.35 -15.85 3.57
N GLN A 94 -41.32 -15.16 4.18
CA GLN A 94 -41.06 -14.31 5.35
C GLN A 94 -40.65 -15.10 6.59
N GLU A 95 -41.11 -16.34 6.74
CA GLU A 95 -40.72 -17.18 7.87
C GLU A 95 -39.26 -17.57 7.76
N ARG A 96 -38.84 -17.99 6.56
CA ARG A 96 -37.44 -18.33 6.28
C ARG A 96 -36.50 -17.13 6.37
N ILE A 97 -36.94 -15.95 5.92
CA ILE A 97 -36.20 -14.69 6.07
C ILE A 97 -35.98 -14.37 7.56
N ASN A 98 -37.01 -14.49 8.39
CA ASN A 98 -36.90 -14.23 9.83
C ASN A 98 -35.97 -15.22 10.54
N GLN A 99 -35.99 -16.50 10.16
CA GLN A 99 -35.06 -17.50 10.69
C GLN A 99 -33.61 -17.22 10.28
N LEU A 100 -33.37 -16.79 9.03
CA LEU A 100 -32.04 -16.43 8.53
C LEU A 100 -31.53 -15.12 9.15
N ASN A 101 -32.40 -14.15 9.42
CA ASN A 101 -32.05 -12.92 10.10
C ASN A 101 -31.56 -13.17 11.53
N LYS A 102 -32.09 -14.17 12.25
CA LYS A 102 -31.56 -14.58 13.55
C LYS A 102 -30.13 -15.12 13.47
N LYS A 103 -29.77 -15.78 12.36
CA LYS A 103 -28.40 -16.24 12.10
C LYS A 103 -27.48 -15.13 11.58
N SER A 104 -28.00 -13.96 11.19
CA SER A 104 -27.21 -12.88 10.61
C SER A 104 -26.09 -12.38 11.52
N ALA A 105 -26.33 -12.31 12.85
CA ALA A 105 -25.31 -11.87 13.80
C ALA A 105 -24.08 -12.80 13.85
N TYR A 106 -24.32 -14.12 13.83
CA TYR A 106 -23.25 -15.12 13.73
C TYR A 106 -22.49 -15.01 12.41
N MET A 107 -23.22 -14.89 11.29
CA MET A 107 -22.62 -14.76 9.96
C MET A 107 -21.87 -13.44 9.77
N ASN A 108 -22.33 -12.36 10.38
CA ASN A 108 -21.65 -11.06 10.39
C ASN A 108 -20.32 -11.16 11.15
N LYS A 109 -20.32 -11.79 12.33
CA LYS A 109 -19.08 -12.06 13.07
C LYS A 109 -18.10 -12.90 12.24
N LEU A 110 -18.59 -13.94 11.59
CA LEU A 110 -17.78 -14.80 10.73
C LEU A 110 -17.21 -14.04 9.51
N SER A 111 -18.01 -13.16 8.91
CA SER A 111 -17.60 -12.28 7.80
C SER A 111 -16.58 -11.23 8.24
N MET A 112 -16.71 -10.70 9.46
CA MET A 112 -15.71 -9.80 10.05
C MET A 112 -14.40 -10.55 10.33
N GLU A 113 -14.44 -11.78 10.84
CA GLU A 113 -13.23 -12.60 11.00
C GLU A 113 -12.55 -12.86 9.65
N MET A 114 -13.32 -13.18 8.60
CA MET A 114 -12.81 -13.31 7.23
C MET A 114 -12.15 -12.01 6.74
N MET A 115 -12.80 -10.87 6.95
CA MET A 115 -12.28 -9.57 6.55
C MET A 115 -10.97 -9.27 7.27
N GLN A 116 -10.89 -9.50 8.58
CA GLN A 116 -9.68 -9.29 9.38
C GLN A 116 -8.52 -10.20 8.95
N MET A 117 -8.79 -11.44 8.52
CA MET A 117 -7.75 -12.35 8.02
C MET A 117 -7.09 -11.82 6.74
N ASN A 118 -7.80 -11.07 5.89
CA ASN A 118 -7.23 -10.51 4.65
C ASN A 118 -6.75 -9.05 4.81
N LEU A 119 -7.38 -8.27 5.70
CA LEU A 119 -6.98 -6.88 5.97
C LEU A 119 -5.69 -6.79 6.78
N ARG A 120 -5.46 -7.66 7.79
CA ARG A 120 -4.24 -7.60 8.61
C ARG A 120 -2.95 -7.74 7.78
N PRO A 121 -2.82 -8.72 6.87
CA PRO A 121 -1.64 -8.82 6.01
C PRO A 121 -1.50 -7.62 5.07
N MET A 122 -2.62 -7.10 4.56
CA MET A 122 -2.60 -5.93 3.69
C MET A 122 -2.12 -4.69 4.43
N MET A 123 -2.62 -4.42 5.64
CA MET A 123 -2.20 -3.29 6.47
C MET A 123 -0.70 -3.33 6.76
N ILE A 124 -0.13 -4.48 7.08
CA ILE A 124 1.32 -4.59 7.31
C ILE A 124 2.12 -4.21 6.06
N THR A 125 1.64 -4.54 4.86
CA THR A 125 2.31 -4.16 3.60
C THR A 125 1.98 -2.73 3.13
N PHE A 126 0.81 -2.21 3.49
CA PHE A 126 0.30 -0.92 3.01
C PHE A 126 0.71 0.24 3.93
N ILE A 127 0.83 0.02 5.24
CA ILE A 127 1.23 1.04 6.22
C ILE A 127 2.62 1.60 5.92
N PRO A 128 3.66 0.78 5.66
CA PRO A 128 4.98 1.32 5.32
C PRO A 128 4.95 2.14 4.03
N LEU A 129 4.19 1.67 3.03
CA LEU A 129 4.04 2.36 1.75
C LEU A 129 3.35 3.72 1.95
N ILE A 130 2.21 3.77 2.65
CA ILE A 130 1.48 5.02 2.85
C ILE A 130 2.27 6.02 3.70
N LEU A 131 3.09 5.54 4.66
CA LEU A 131 3.98 6.39 5.45
C LEU A 131 5.04 7.06 4.56
N ILE A 132 5.63 6.33 3.61
CA ILE A 132 6.55 6.92 2.62
C ILE A 132 5.80 7.94 1.75
N PHE A 133 4.60 7.60 1.30
CA PHE A 133 3.75 8.50 0.52
C PHE A 133 3.38 9.79 1.25
N TYR A 134 3.19 9.74 2.56
CA TYR A 134 2.81 10.89 3.36
C TYR A 134 4.00 11.74 3.82
N PHE A 135 5.10 11.11 4.28
CA PHE A 135 6.22 11.85 4.87
C PHE A 135 7.34 12.19 3.89
N VAL A 136 7.55 11.37 2.85
CA VAL A 136 8.73 11.49 1.97
C VAL A 136 8.36 12.18 0.66
N LEU A 137 7.27 11.74 0.01
CA LEU A 137 6.92 12.24 -1.32
C LEU A 137 6.54 13.73 -1.36
N PRO A 138 5.78 14.30 -0.41
CA PRO A 138 5.45 15.73 -0.45
C PRO A 138 6.67 16.62 -0.29
N TYR A 139 7.69 16.19 0.46
CA TYR A 139 8.93 16.96 0.64
C TYR A 139 9.85 16.90 -0.59
N LEU A 140 9.85 15.78 -1.32
CA LEU A 140 10.69 15.60 -2.51
C LEU A 140 10.01 16.05 -3.82
N PHE A 141 8.68 16.06 -3.87
CA PHE A 141 7.89 16.21 -5.10
C PHE A 141 6.62 17.06 -4.89
N SER A 142 6.79 18.28 -4.40
CA SER A 142 5.69 19.20 -4.05
C SER A 142 5.05 19.93 -5.24
N TYR A 143 5.54 19.77 -6.46
CA TYR A 143 5.06 20.53 -7.63
C TYR A 143 3.61 20.21 -8.01
N THR A 144 2.91 21.24 -8.50
CA THR A 144 1.56 21.10 -9.06
C THR A 144 1.62 20.61 -10.51
N VAL A 145 0.69 19.74 -10.90
CA VAL A 145 0.71 19.07 -12.22
C VAL A 145 -0.56 19.22 -13.04
N ALA A 146 -1.67 19.53 -12.39
CA ALA A 146 -2.96 19.69 -13.03
C ALA A 146 -3.85 20.58 -12.16
N ILE A 147 -4.89 21.17 -12.74
CA ILE A 147 -5.91 21.92 -12.01
C ILE A 147 -7.23 21.19 -12.20
N SER A 148 -7.86 20.81 -11.09
CA SER A 148 -9.21 20.21 -11.13
C SER A 148 -10.29 21.28 -10.96
N PRO A 149 -11.47 21.13 -11.60
CA PRO A 149 -12.56 22.08 -11.44
C PRO A 149 -13.34 21.93 -10.13
N VAL A 150 -13.07 20.87 -9.34
CA VAL A 150 -13.75 20.54 -8.08
C VAL A 150 -12.71 20.05 -7.10
N SER A 151 -12.82 20.44 -5.82
CA SER A 151 -11.92 19.95 -4.78
C SER A 151 -12.01 18.43 -4.62
N LEU A 152 -10.86 17.76 -4.68
CA LEU A 152 -10.75 16.29 -4.58
C LEU A 152 -10.43 15.83 -3.15
N ASN A 153 -10.53 16.72 -2.16
CA ASN A 153 -10.27 16.45 -0.75
C ASN A 153 -11.43 15.66 -0.10
N VAL A 154 -11.55 14.39 -0.48
CA VAL A 154 -12.61 13.46 -0.03
C VAL A 154 -12.36 12.84 1.34
N ILE A 155 -11.15 12.99 1.90
CA ILE A 155 -10.79 12.44 3.20
C ILE A 155 -10.97 13.53 4.27
N PRO A 156 -11.87 13.35 5.25
CA PRO A 156 -12.06 14.32 6.31
C PRO A 156 -10.83 14.39 7.23
N GLY A 157 -10.44 15.61 7.62
CA GLY A 157 -9.45 15.86 8.69
C GLY A 157 -8.11 16.46 8.28
N ASP A 158 -7.96 17.11 7.12
CA ASP A 158 -6.72 17.79 6.65
C ASP A 158 -5.43 16.95 6.61
N PHE A 159 -5.46 15.69 7.03
CA PHE A 159 -4.31 14.77 7.02
C PHE A 159 -3.92 14.32 5.62
N PHE A 160 -4.77 14.52 4.61
CA PHE A 160 -4.52 14.05 3.25
C PHE A 160 -5.22 14.94 2.22
N GLN A 161 -4.56 16.03 1.84
CA GLN A 161 -5.07 16.98 0.86
C GLN A 161 -4.58 16.60 -0.54
N LEU A 162 -5.49 16.16 -1.39
CA LEU A 162 -5.23 15.79 -2.79
C LEU A 162 -5.13 17.02 -3.70
N THR A 163 -5.83 18.09 -3.32
CA THR A 163 -5.86 19.36 -4.04
C THR A 163 -5.57 20.52 -3.10
N CYS A 164 -4.90 21.55 -3.63
CA CYS A 164 -4.65 22.81 -2.96
C CYS A 164 -5.96 23.46 -2.49
N THR A 165 -6.01 23.90 -1.23
CA THR A 165 -7.13 24.67 -0.69
C THR A 165 -7.04 26.15 -1.09
N ALA A 166 -8.14 26.89 -0.95
CA ALA A 166 -8.15 28.33 -1.25
C ALA A 166 -7.16 29.12 -0.37
N GLU A 167 -6.95 28.71 0.88
CA GLU A 167 -5.98 29.33 1.79
C GLU A 167 -4.54 29.08 1.34
N GLN A 168 -4.26 27.88 0.84
CA GLN A 168 -2.96 27.47 0.32
C GLN A 168 -2.60 28.17 -1.00
N ALA A 169 -3.59 28.44 -1.86
CA ALA A 169 -3.39 29.16 -3.12
C ALA A 169 -3.22 30.69 -2.92
N ALA A 170 -3.58 31.21 -1.74
CA ALA A 170 -3.42 32.62 -1.40
C ALA A 170 -2.03 32.95 -0.84
N ASP A 171 -1.23 31.95 -0.49
CA ASP A 171 0.11 32.11 0.06
C ASP A 171 1.18 32.13 -1.06
N PRO A 172 1.89 33.25 -1.28
CA PRO A 172 2.88 33.38 -2.35
C PRO A 172 4.12 32.49 -2.18
N ASP A 173 4.39 31.99 -0.97
CA ASP A 173 5.52 31.09 -0.70
C ASP A 173 5.15 29.60 -0.83
N HIS A 174 3.87 29.31 -1.12
CA HIS A 174 3.40 27.95 -1.26
C HIS A 174 3.53 27.44 -2.70
N VAL A 175 3.62 26.11 -2.86
CA VAL A 175 3.96 25.45 -4.14
C VAL A 175 2.80 25.49 -5.14
N CYS A 176 1.65 26.03 -4.75
CA CYS A 176 0.42 26.03 -5.52
C CYS A 176 0.00 27.44 -5.93
N GLU A 177 -0.10 27.69 -7.23
CA GLU A 177 -0.47 29.00 -7.78
C GLU A 177 -1.98 29.18 -7.96
N ALA A 178 -2.76 28.09 -7.92
CA ALA A 178 -4.20 28.10 -8.17
C ALA A 178 -4.95 27.18 -7.20
N GLU A 179 -6.18 27.59 -6.85
CA GLU A 179 -7.10 26.75 -6.10
C GLU A 179 -7.39 25.46 -6.89
N ASN A 180 -7.54 24.34 -6.19
CA ASN A 180 -7.81 23.03 -6.77
C ASN A 180 -6.67 22.48 -7.66
N ALA A 181 -5.47 23.06 -7.56
CA ALA A 181 -4.26 22.47 -8.13
C ALA A 181 -3.97 21.11 -7.48
N ILE A 182 -3.71 20.10 -8.30
CA ILE A 182 -3.39 18.73 -7.91
C ILE A 182 -1.88 18.61 -7.74
N PHE A 183 -1.45 18.10 -6.59
CA PHE A 183 -0.05 17.79 -6.32
C PHE A 183 0.42 16.60 -7.17
N LEU A 184 1.70 16.57 -7.56
CA LEU A 184 2.29 15.46 -8.32
C LEU A 184 2.08 14.10 -7.65
N TRP A 185 2.26 14.02 -6.32
CA TRP A 185 2.04 12.78 -5.57
C TRP A 185 0.56 12.38 -5.55
N ALA A 186 -0.36 13.34 -5.49
CA ALA A 186 -1.80 13.10 -5.52
C ALA A 186 -2.22 12.57 -6.90
N TRP A 187 -1.64 13.11 -7.98
CA TRP A 187 -1.83 12.61 -9.34
C TRP A 187 -1.33 11.17 -9.52
N TYR A 188 -0.15 10.84 -9.00
CA TYR A 188 0.37 9.47 -8.98
C TYR A 188 -0.56 8.52 -8.21
N PHE A 189 -1.05 8.95 -7.05
CA PHE A 189 -1.94 8.14 -6.21
C PHE A 189 -3.27 7.86 -6.92
N LEU A 190 -3.90 8.89 -7.47
CA LEU A 190 -5.18 8.79 -8.20
C LEU A 190 -5.06 7.89 -9.43
N SER A 191 -4.02 8.08 -10.24
CA SER A 191 -3.76 7.23 -11.41
C SER A 191 -3.50 5.78 -11.00
N SER A 192 -2.71 5.54 -9.95
CA SER A 192 -2.43 4.20 -9.43
C SER A 192 -3.69 3.45 -9.00
N ILE A 193 -4.63 4.12 -8.31
CA ILE A 193 -5.91 3.51 -7.90
C ILE A 193 -6.77 3.19 -9.13
N ALA A 194 -6.89 4.15 -10.06
CA ALA A 194 -7.68 3.97 -11.27
C ALA A 194 -7.17 2.79 -12.12
N PHE A 195 -5.85 2.71 -12.32
CA PHE A 195 -5.25 1.62 -13.10
C PHE A 195 -5.21 0.30 -12.34
N SER A 196 -5.05 0.28 -11.01
CA SER A 196 -5.07 -0.95 -10.21
C SER A 196 -6.37 -1.73 -10.41
N GLY A 197 -7.52 -1.04 -10.44
CA GLY A 197 -8.82 -1.68 -10.72
C GLY A 197 -8.89 -2.36 -12.09
N ILE A 198 -8.32 -1.73 -13.11
CA ILE A 198 -8.25 -2.26 -14.48
C ILE A 198 -7.30 -3.45 -14.54
N ILE A 199 -6.11 -3.32 -13.96
CA ILE A 199 -5.09 -4.38 -13.93
C ILE A 199 -5.65 -5.62 -13.26
N MET A 200 -6.29 -5.49 -12.10
CA MET A 200 -6.87 -6.63 -11.38
C MET A 200 -7.94 -7.39 -12.19
N LYS A 201 -8.71 -6.68 -13.03
CA LYS A 201 -9.69 -7.31 -13.95
C LYS A 201 -8.98 -8.08 -15.07
N ILE A 202 -7.91 -7.53 -15.62
CA ILE A 202 -7.14 -8.15 -16.71
C ILE A 202 -6.40 -9.38 -16.19
N THR A 203 -5.74 -9.29 -15.03
CA THR A 203 -4.95 -10.38 -14.44
C THR A 203 -5.81 -11.46 -13.79
N LYS A 204 -7.15 -11.28 -13.73
CA LYS A 204 -8.09 -12.15 -13.02
C LYS A 204 -7.68 -12.42 -11.56
N THR A 205 -6.96 -11.49 -10.95
CA THR A 205 -6.58 -11.57 -9.54
C THR A 205 -7.68 -11.02 -8.63
N THR A 206 -8.73 -10.41 -9.19
CA THR A 206 -10.00 -10.31 -8.47
C THR A 206 -10.42 -11.73 -8.12
N MET A 207 -10.53 -12.02 -6.81
CA MET A 207 -11.00 -13.33 -6.35
C MET A 207 -12.34 -13.63 -7.03
N GLU A 208 -12.32 -14.39 -8.13
CA GLU A 208 -13.56 -14.75 -8.81
C GLU A 208 -14.33 -15.64 -7.85
N LEU A 209 -15.48 -15.13 -7.44
CA LEU A 209 -16.49 -15.86 -6.70
C LEU A 209 -17.17 -16.87 -7.65
N ASN A 210 -16.40 -17.80 -8.22
CA ASN A 210 -16.96 -19.06 -8.73
C ASN A 210 -17.09 -20.05 -7.57
#